data_AF-X0WFZ8-F1
#
_entry.id   AF-X0WFZ8-F1
#
_cell.length_a   1.000
_cell.length_b   1.000
_cell.length_c   1.000
_cell.angle_alpha   90.00
_cell.angle_beta   90.00
_cell.angle_gamma   90.00
#
_symmetry.space_group_name_H-M   'P 1'
#
loop_
_entity.id
_entity.type
_entity.pdbx_description
1 polymer ?
#
loop_
_entity_poly.entity_id
_entity_poly.type
_entity_poly.pdbx_seq_one_letter_code
_entity_poly.pdbx_strand_id
1 'polypeptide(L)'
;LHPSYIQRGQWALYPFVRADLMAAAQAALGFDPPKVQTAYDSITNPSFEQVLEYIEECKKSPSTTIDIETAHRKIRAIGLSKSTTSAMSIPIRWKGMRNRWSYTELCLILYKLRELYDSPTVKIAQNAGYDFLWLYPLIGFPREPIFDTMRAHALVYPEAPHDLGFIMSTHTDMPYHKDEGRESTSDQELWDYNNKDCIGEHIVYEKLVIELKEIGMYEFFVGFTMPFFRLTVEMEREGVLVDKKAFDHRRKIVSRKAEWLERAIT
;
A
#
# COMPACT_ATOMS: atom_id res chain seq x y z
N LEU A 1 8.59 -18.01 7.90
CA LEU A 1 7.37 -18.76 8.33
C LEU A 1 7.74 -20.08 9.04
N HIS A 2 7.00 -20.56 10.05
CA HIS A 2 7.31 -21.83 10.75
C HIS A 2 6.87 -23.07 9.92
N PRO A 3 7.67 -24.15 9.80
CA PRO A 3 7.34 -25.34 8.98
C PRO A 3 6.01 -26.02 9.31
N SER A 4 5.58 -25.97 10.58
CA SER A 4 4.27 -26.51 11.00
C SER A 4 3.07 -25.78 10.37
N TYR A 5 3.26 -24.59 9.81
CA TYR A 5 2.21 -23.87 9.07
C TYR A 5 1.94 -24.54 7.71
N ILE A 6 2.99 -24.97 7.01
CA ILE A 6 2.88 -25.73 5.75
C ILE A 6 2.23 -27.09 5.99
N GLN A 7 2.67 -27.80 7.05
CA GLN A 7 2.12 -29.11 7.41
C GLN A 7 0.62 -29.10 7.73
N ARG A 8 0.05 -27.92 8.02
CA ARG A 8 -1.40 -27.71 8.24
C ARG A 8 -2.17 -27.40 6.96
N GLY A 9 -1.61 -27.72 5.79
CA GLY A 9 -2.29 -27.66 4.49
C GLY A 9 -1.98 -26.42 3.65
N GLN A 10 -1.08 -25.54 4.10
CA GLN A 10 -0.71 -24.30 3.40
C GLN A 10 0.42 -24.55 2.37
N TRP A 11 0.25 -25.55 1.52
CA TRP A 11 1.30 -25.99 0.58
C TRP A 11 1.68 -24.96 -0.47
N ALA A 12 0.78 -24.04 -0.82
CA ALA A 12 1.06 -22.89 -1.69
C ALA A 12 2.24 -22.03 -1.19
N LEU A 13 2.50 -22.03 0.12
CA LEU A 13 3.59 -21.26 0.73
C LEU A 13 4.93 -22.01 0.78
N TYR A 14 4.96 -23.28 0.37
CA TYR A 14 6.16 -24.12 0.44
C TYR A 14 7.36 -23.53 -0.32
N PRO A 15 7.22 -22.96 -1.53
CA PRO A 15 8.34 -22.33 -2.24
C PRO A 15 9.02 -21.23 -1.43
N PHE A 16 8.23 -20.41 -0.73
CA PHE A 16 8.73 -19.31 0.11
C PHE A 16 9.43 -19.82 1.37
N VAL A 17 8.85 -20.81 2.06
CA VAL A 17 9.51 -21.44 3.22
C VAL A 17 10.82 -22.11 2.82
N ARG A 18 10.87 -22.73 1.64
CA ARG A 18 12.10 -23.32 1.11
C ARG A 18 13.15 -22.24 0.83
N ALA A 19 12.76 -21.11 0.23
CA ALA A 19 13.65 -19.98 -0.01
C ALA A 19 14.21 -19.40 1.30
N ASP A 20 13.36 -19.17 2.32
CA ASP A 20 13.76 -18.72 3.66
C ASP A 20 14.81 -19.66 4.28
N LEU A 21 14.56 -20.98 4.23
CA LEU A 21 15.47 -21.98 4.79
C LEU A 21 16.80 -22.05 4.01
N MET A 22 16.77 -21.86 2.69
CA MET A 22 17.97 -21.79 1.87
C MET A 22 18.82 -20.56 2.22
N ALA A 23 18.19 -19.39 2.34
CA ALA A 23 18.87 -18.16 2.75
C ALA A 23 19.47 -18.29 4.16
N ALA A 24 18.72 -18.86 5.11
CA ALA A 24 19.22 -19.12 6.46
C ALA A 24 20.39 -20.11 6.49
N ALA A 25 20.35 -21.16 5.66
CA ALA A 25 21.44 -22.11 5.52
C ALA A 25 22.70 -21.46 4.93
N GLN A 26 22.55 -20.60 3.91
CA GLN A 26 23.65 -19.82 3.34
C GLN A 26 24.28 -18.91 4.40
N ALA A 27 23.47 -18.15 5.14
CA ALA A 27 23.93 -17.29 6.21
C ALA A 27 24.69 -18.08 7.30
N ALA A 28 24.18 -19.24 7.70
CA ALA A 28 24.84 -20.12 8.67
C ALA A 28 26.19 -20.67 8.18
N LEU A 29 26.39 -20.79 6.86
CA LEU A 29 27.65 -21.19 6.25
C LEU A 29 28.63 -20.01 6.07
N GLY A 30 28.32 -18.84 6.61
CA GLY A 30 29.17 -17.66 6.53
C GLY A 30 29.04 -16.89 5.22
N PHE A 31 27.99 -17.16 4.42
CA PHE A 31 27.61 -16.25 3.34
C PHE A 31 27.06 -14.98 3.99
N ASP A 32 27.77 -13.86 3.83
CA ASP A 32 27.28 -12.57 4.30
C ASP A 32 26.13 -12.16 3.37
N PRO A 33 24.87 -12.15 3.84
CA PRO A 33 23.79 -11.63 3.02
C PRO A 33 24.14 -10.20 2.61
N PRO A 34 23.74 -9.74 1.41
CA PRO A 34 23.97 -8.37 1.01
C PRO A 34 23.53 -7.43 2.14
N LYS A 35 24.41 -6.48 2.49
CA LYS A 35 24.17 -5.57 3.62
C LYS A 35 22.77 -5.00 3.49
N VAL A 36 21.92 -5.28 4.48
CA VAL A 36 20.60 -4.67 4.60
C VAL A 36 20.80 -3.16 4.48
N GLN A 37 20.16 -2.54 3.50
CA GLN A 37 20.16 -1.10 3.41
C GLN A 37 19.38 -0.57 4.63
N THR A 38 20.14 -0.08 5.62
CA THR A 38 19.57 0.42 6.88
C THR A 38 19.45 1.93 6.90
N ALA A 39 20.07 2.62 5.94
CA ALA A 39 20.04 4.07 5.81
C ALA A 39 19.34 4.48 4.52
N TYR A 40 18.24 5.22 4.70
CA TYR A 40 17.44 5.82 3.65
C TYR A 40 17.46 7.33 3.81
N ASP A 41 17.41 8.06 2.70
CA ASP A 41 17.20 9.51 2.69
C ASP A 41 15.71 9.80 2.91
N SER A 42 15.30 9.55 4.16
CA SER A 42 13.92 9.67 4.62
C SER A 42 13.71 10.98 5.34
N ILE A 43 12.72 11.75 4.90
CA ILE A 43 12.33 13.01 5.54
C ILE A 43 10.98 12.81 6.22
N THR A 44 10.96 13.02 7.53
CA THR A 44 9.71 13.12 8.30
C THR A 44 9.51 14.56 8.74
N ASN A 45 8.25 14.97 8.88
CA ASN A 45 7.92 16.31 9.38
C ASN A 45 8.54 17.49 8.61
N PRO A 46 8.59 17.46 7.26
CA PRO A 46 9.29 18.44 6.45
C PRO A 46 8.79 19.88 6.67
N SER A 47 9.62 20.85 6.28
CA SER A 47 9.18 22.23 6.05
C SER A 47 8.27 22.30 4.83
N PHE A 48 7.55 23.41 4.69
CA PHE A 48 6.68 23.63 3.53
C PHE A 48 7.47 23.60 2.21
N GLU A 49 8.62 24.25 2.17
CA GLU A 49 9.50 24.32 1.01
C GLU A 49 10.01 22.95 0.60
N GLN A 50 10.42 22.13 1.58
CA GLN A 50 10.86 20.76 1.35
C GLN A 50 9.74 19.92 0.71
N VAL A 51 8.49 20.08 1.16
CA VAL A 51 7.34 19.37 0.56
C VAL A 51 7.18 19.74 -0.91
N LEU A 52 7.21 21.03 -1.25
CA LEU A 52 7.02 21.47 -2.63
C LEU A 52 8.16 21.00 -3.54
N GLU A 53 9.39 21.07 -3.05
CA GLU A 53 10.58 20.60 -3.77
C GLU A 53 10.51 19.09 -4.00
N TYR A 54 10.20 18.30 -2.97
CA TYR A 54 10.17 16.85 -3.07
C TYR A 54 9.06 16.35 -4.00
N ILE A 55 7.88 16.99 -4.01
CA ILE A 55 6.81 16.67 -4.97
C ILE A 55 7.29 16.96 -6.41
N GLU A 56 8.02 18.06 -6.62
CA GLU A 56 8.57 18.41 -7.93
C GLU A 56 9.64 17.41 -8.39
N GLU A 57 10.45 16.88 -7.47
CA GLU A 57 11.40 15.81 -7.75
C GLU A 57 10.69 14.50 -8.11
N CYS A 58 9.69 14.09 -7.33
CA CYS A 58 8.85 12.92 -7.63
C CYS A 58 8.25 13.01 -9.03
N LYS A 59 7.74 14.19 -9.41
CA LYS A 59 7.16 14.45 -10.73
C LYS A 59 8.16 14.26 -11.88
N LYS A 60 9.46 14.51 -11.62
CA LYS A 60 10.55 14.35 -12.59
C LYS A 60 11.16 12.95 -12.58
N SER A 61 10.94 12.18 -11.51
CA SER A 61 11.37 10.78 -11.44
C SER A 61 10.57 9.91 -12.41
N PRO A 62 11.16 8.81 -12.93
CA PRO A 62 10.46 7.86 -13.79
C PRO A 62 9.24 7.20 -13.12
N SER A 63 9.33 7.01 -11.81
CA SER A 63 8.31 6.41 -10.96
C SER A 63 8.25 7.12 -9.60
N THR A 64 7.10 7.05 -8.95
CA THR A 64 6.89 7.56 -7.59
C THR A 64 5.91 6.67 -6.85
N THR A 65 6.28 6.24 -5.64
CA THR A 65 5.35 5.57 -4.72
C THR A 65 4.48 6.59 -4.00
N ILE A 66 3.21 6.25 -3.80
CA ILE A 66 2.23 7.06 -3.09
C ILE A 66 1.47 6.17 -2.12
N ASP A 67 1.53 6.50 -0.85
CA ASP A 67 0.83 5.79 0.23
C ASP A 67 0.19 6.81 1.18
N ILE A 68 -0.93 6.46 1.81
CA ILE A 68 -1.56 7.32 2.82
C ILE A 68 -1.73 6.62 4.16
N GLU A 69 -1.55 7.42 5.20
CA GLU A 69 -1.96 7.02 6.55
C GLU A 69 -3.33 7.61 6.87
N THR A 70 -4.21 6.81 7.46
CA THR A 70 -5.56 7.25 7.82
C THR A 70 -5.86 6.97 9.30
N ALA A 71 -6.57 7.89 9.95
CA ALA A 71 -7.12 7.67 11.29
C ALA A 71 -8.41 8.48 11.44
N HIS A 72 -9.37 7.94 12.21
CA HIS A 72 -10.67 8.57 12.43
C HIS A 72 -11.38 8.98 11.12
N ARG A 73 -11.24 8.14 10.09
CA ARG A 73 -11.79 8.38 8.73
C ARG A 73 -11.29 9.69 8.09
N LYS A 74 -10.03 10.07 8.32
CA LYS A 74 -9.36 11.17 7.63
C LYS A 74 -7.89 10.82 7.38
N ILE A 75 -7.31 11.47 6.37
CA ILE A 75 -5.89 11.38 6.05
C ILE A 75 -5.05 12.04 7.15
N ARG A 76 -4.03 11.32 7.60
CA ARG A 76 -3.06 11.68 8.63
C ARG A 76 -1.74 12.11 8.04
N ALA A 77 -1.22 11.33 7.09
CA ALA A 77 -0.01 11.62 6.35
C ALA A 77 -0.15 11.11 4.90
N ILE A 78 0.67 11.67 4.02
CA ILE A 78 0.86 11.19 2.64
C ILE A 78 2.35 10.90 2.50
N GLY A 79 2.67 9.66 2.21
CA GLY A 79 4.01 9.21 1.91
C GLY A 79 4.28 9.29 0.42
N LEU A 80 5.49 9.74 0.06
CA LEU A 80 5.99 9.74 -1.30
C LEU A 80 7.39 9.14 -1.33
N SER A 81 7.72 8.40 -2.38
CA SER A 81 9.08 7.93 -2.61
C SER A 81 9.47 8.10 -4.08
N LYS A 82 10.55 8.83 -4.32
CA LYS A 82 11.08 9.11 -5.67
C LYS A 82 12.08 8.05 -6.17
N SER A 83 12.51 7.14 -5.30
CA SER A 83 13.44 6.03 -5.58
C SER A 83 13.44 5.01 -4.43
N THR A 84 14.08 3.86 -4.64
CA THR A 84 14.30 2.82 -3.61
C THR A 84 15.11 3.25 -2.39
N THR A 85 15.60 4.50 -2.34
CA THR A 85 16.45 4.99 -1.26
C THR A 85 15.99 6.29 -0.63
N SER A 86 14.89 6.89 -1.11
CA SER A 86 14.42 8.18 -0.65
C SER A 86 12.90 8.18 -0.48
N ALA A 87 12.45 8.70 0.66
CA ALA A 87 11.03 8.93 0.91
C ALA A 87 10.79 10.19 1.74
N MET A 88 9.57 10.71 1.64
CA MET A 88 9.07 11.78 2.48
C MET A 88 7.67 11.44 2.97
N SER A 89 7.46 11.53 4.28
CA SER A 89 6.13 11.48 4.88
C SER A 89 5.69 12.91 5.18
N ILE A 90 4.64 13.33 4.47
CA ILE A 90 4.04 14.67 4.53
C ILE A 90 2.87 14.62 5.54
N PRO A 91 3.00 15.17 6.75
CA PRO A 91 1.93 15.13 7.73
C PRO A 91 0.80 16.06 7.29
N ILE A 92 -0.42 15.54 7.17
CA ILE A 92 -1.62 16.36 6.96
C ILE A 92 -2.21 16.77 8.31
N ARG A 93 -2.15 15.86 9.30
CA ARG A 93 -2.70 16.07 10.64
C ARG A 93 -1.82 15.45 11.72
N TRP A 94 -1.71 16.18 12.83
CA TRP A 94 -1.13 15.72 14.09
C TRP A 94 -2.04 14.78 14.86
N LYS A 95 -1.48 14.06 15.85
CA LYS A 95 -2.26 13.21 16.75
C LYS A 95 -3.32 14.09 17.42
N GLY A 96 -4.56 13.59 17.49
CA GLY A 96 -5.72 14.40 17.88
C GLY A 96 -6.38 15.19 16.74
N MET A 97 -5.99 14.93 15.48
CA MET A 97 -6.63 15.44 14.27
C MET A 97 -6.53 16.96 14.05
N ARG A 98 -5.53 17.61 14.66
CA ARG A 98 -5.19 19.01 14.39
C ARG A 98 -4.47 19.11 13.05
N ASN A 99 -4.87 20.04 12.18
CA ASN A 99 -4.19 20.26 10.90
C ASN A 99 -2.72 20.66 11.13
N ARG A 100 -1.81 20.15 10.29
CA ARG A 100 -0.39 20.54 10.28
C ARG A 100 -0.18 21.89 9.61
N TRP A 101 -0.82 22.06 8.46
CA TRP A 101 -0.62 23.21 7.58
C TRP A 101 -1.71 24.26 7.75
N SER A 102 -1.39 25.51 7.44
CA SER A 102 -2.40 26.51 7.17
C SER A 102 -3.26 26.11 5.97
N TYR A 103 -4.43 26.73 5.82
CA TYR A 103 -5.31 26.44 4.68
C TYR A 103 -4.62 26.69 3.35
N THR A 104 -3.92 27.82 3.21
CA THR A 104 -3.21 28.20 1.98
C THR A 104 -2.08 27.23 1.64
N GLU A 105 -1.27 26.85 2.63
CA GLU A 105 -0.20 25.86 2.43
C GLU A 105 -0.77 24.51 2.00
N LEU A 106 -1.82 24.03 2.69
CA LEU A 106 -2.47 22.77 2.32
C LEU A 106 -3.03 22.81 0.90
N CYS A 107 -3.68 23.91 0.49
CA CYS A 107 -4.14 24.07 -0.88
C CYS A 107 -2.99 23.99 -1.89
N LEU A 108 -1.84 24.59 -1.60
CA LEU A 108 -0.70 24.52 -2.51
C LEU A 108 -0.08 23.10 -2.55
N ILE A 109 0.02 22.41 -1.42
CA ILE A 109 0.47 21.02 -1.36
C ILE A 109 -0.45 20.14 -2.21
N LEU A 110 -1.77 20.25 -2.03
CA LEU A 110 -2.76 19.49 -2.81
C LEU A 110 -2.68 19.82 -4.31
N TYR A 111 -2.48 21.09 -4.65
CA TYR A 111 -2.27 21.50 -6.03
C TYR A 111 -1.01 20.84 -6.63
N LYS A 112 0.10 20.80 -5.90
CA LYS A 112 1.33 20.10 -6.34
C LYS A 112 1.15 18.59 -6.45
N LEU A 113 0.42 17.97 -5.54
CA LEU A 113 0.06 16.55 -5.64
C LEU A 113 -0.82 16.27 -6.86
N ARG A 114 -1.72 17.20 -7.24
CA ARG A 114 -2.46 17.10 -8.50
C ARG A 114 -1.53 17.16 -9.72
N GLU A 115 -0.58 18.09 -9.73
CA GLU A 115 0.41 18.16 -10.81
C GLU A 115 1.23 16.87 -10.92
N LEU A 116 1.58 16.24 -9.80
CA LEU A 116 2.19 14.90 -9.76
C LEU A 116 1.26 13.84 -10.36
N TYR A 117 -0.02 13.83 -9.98
CA TYR A 117 -1.02 12.90 -10.53
C TYR A 117 -1.20 13.03 -12.05
N ASP A 118 -1.06 14.23 -12.60
CA ASP A 118 -1.18 14.51 -14.05
C ASP A 118 0.10 14.22 -14.85
N SER A 119 1.22 14.06 -14.15
CA SER A 119 2.53 13.86 -14.76
C SER A 119 2.69 12.46 -15.39
N PRO A 120 3.66 12.29 -16.30
CA PRO A 120 3.92 11.01 -16.96
C PRO A 120 4.66 10.00 -16.05
N THR A 121 5.03 10.38 -14.82
CA THR A 121 5.65 9.44 -13.86
C THR A 121 4.71 8.25 -13.59
N VAL A 122 5.27 7.07 -13.35
CA VAL A 122 4.49 5.91 -12.90
C VAL A 122 4.08 6.14 -11.44
N LYS A 123 2.77 6.17 -11.17
CA LYS A 123 2.25 6.23 -9.80
C LYS A 123 2.17 4.81 -9.26
N ILE A 124 3.05 4.47 -8.33
CA ILE A 124 3.10 3.17 -7.66
C ILE A 124 2.27 3.28 -6.37
N ALA A 125 1.37 2.34 -6.14
CA ALA A 125 0.61 2.22 -4.90
C ALA A 125 0.22 0.75 -4.64
N GLN A 126 0.31 0.25 -3.41
CA GLN A 126 -0.13 -1.08 -3.04
C GLN A 126 -1.63 -1.04 -2.71
N ASN A 127 -2.44 -1.87 -3.38
CA ASN A 127 -3.90 -1.80 -3.24
C ASN A 127 -4.42 -0.37 -3.52
N ALA A 128 -3.94 0.19 -4.62
CA ALA A 128 -4.04 1.59 -5.02
C ALA A 128 -5.46 2.18 -4.95
N GLY A 129 -6.50 1.34 -5.04
CA GLY A 129 -7.89 1.75 -4.93
C GLY A 129 -8.19 2.44 -3.60
N TYR A 130 -7.58 1.98 -2.51
CA TYR A 130 -7.77 2.56 -1.18
C TYR A 130 -7.29 4.02 -1.15
N ASP A 131 -6.01 4.24 -1.43
CA ASP A 131 -5.34 5.54 -1.40
C ASP A 131 -6.00 6.53 -2.36
N PHE A 132 -6.24 6.08 -3.60
CA PHE A 132 -6.78 6.94 -4.64
C PHE A 132 -8.22 7.34 -4.34
N LEU A 133 -9.06 6.49 -3.76
CA LEU A 133 -10.42 6.87 -3.35
C LEU A 133 -10.43 7.89 -2.20
N TRP A 134 -9.48 7.77 -1.26
CA TRP A 134 -9.31 8.75 -0.19
C TRP A 134 -8.81 10.11 -0.71
N LEU A 135 -7.91 10.10 -1.68
CA LEU A 135 -7.34 11.31 -2.29
C LEU A 135 -8.23 11.91 -3.38
N TYR A 136 -9.12 11.13 -3.99
CA TYR A 136 -10.02 11.54 -5.06
C TYR A 136 -10.78 12.85 -4.79
N PRO A 137 -11.45 13.06 -3.63
CA PRO A 137 -12.16 14.32 -3.38
C PRO A 137 -11.24 15.53 -3.21
N LEU A 138 -9.93 15.32 -3.00
CA LEU A 138 -8.96 16.39 -2.78
C LEU A 138 -8.21 16.76 -4.06
N ILE A 139 -7.79 15.74 -4.83
CA ILE A 139 -6.91 15.91 -5.99
C ILE A 139 -7.36 15.09 -7.20
N GLY A 140 -8.52 14.42 -7.18
CA GLY A 140 -9.00 13.60 -8.30
C GLY A 140 -8.22 12.30 -8.50
N PHE A 141 -8.52 11.57 -9.59
CA PHE A 141 -7.87 10.30 -9.92
C PHE A 141 -6.53 10.52 -10.64
N PRO A 142 -5.48 9.72 -10.40
CA PRO A 142 -4.21 9.87 -11.10
C PRO A 142 -4.35 9.53 -12.58
N ARG A 143 -3.58 10.22 -13.43
CA ARG A 143 -3.44 9.88 -14.85
C ARG A 143 -2.60 8.61 -14.98
N GLU A 144 -2.86 7.77 -15.98
CA GLU A 144 -1.93 6.69 -16.35
C GLU A 144 -0.52 7.25 -16.70
N PRO A 145 0.57 6.51 -16.43
CA PRO A 145 0.59 5.12 -15.93
C PRO A 145 0.46 5.00 -14.41
N ILE A 146 -0.27 3.98 -13.97
CA ILE A 146 -0.40 3.53 -12.57
C ILE A 146 0.15 2.09 -12.47
N PHE A 147 0.83 1.79 -11.37
CA PHE A 147 1.28 0.43 -11.06
C PHE A 147 0.80 0.02 -9.67
N ASP A 148 -0.06 -1.00 -9.60
CA ASP A 148 -0.48 -1.59 -8.32
C ASP A 148 0.32 -2.87 -8.03
N THR A 149 1.19 -2.80 -7.01
CA THR A 149 2.07 -3.90 -6.62
C THR A 149 1.30 -5.12 -6.12
N MET A 150 0.12 -4.96 -5.52
CA MET A 150 -0.74 -6.07 -5.10
C MET A 150 -1.22 -6.87 -6.32
N ARG A 151 -1.66 -6.14 -7.36
CA ARG A 151 -2.17 -6.73 -8.60
C ARG A 151 -1.06 -7.34 -9.45
N ALA A 152 0.09 -6.68 -9.52
CA ALA A 152 1.27 -7.22 -10.18
C ALA A 152 1.72 -8.53 -9.50
N HIS A 153 1.84 -8.53 -8.17
CA HIS A 153 2.19 -9.73 -7.41
C HIS A 153 1.16 -10.85 -7.59
N ALA A 154 -0.13 -10.53 -7.68
CA ALA A 154 -1.19 -11.52 -7.94
C ALA A 154 -1.12 -12.16 -9.32
N LEU A 155 -0.56 -11.48 -10.33
CA LEU A 155 -0.29 -12.10 -11.63
C LEU A 155 0.94 -13.01 -11.59
N VAL A 156 1.98 -12.61 -10.86
CA VAL A 156 3.22 -13.40 -10.78
C VAL A 156 3.06 -14.63 -9.88
N TYR A 157 2.42 -14.46 -8.72
CA TYR A 157 2.27 -15.50 -7.69
C TYR A 157 0.80 -15.67 -7.24
N PRO A 158 -0.11 -16.19 -8.08
CA PRO A 158 -1.56 -16.19 -7.81
C PRO A 158 -2.02 -16.89 -6.53
N GLU A 159 -1.23 -17.83 -6.01
CA GLU A 159 -1.56 -18.60 -4.79
C GLU A 159 -0.99 -18.01 -3.50
N ALA A 160 -0.16 -16.97 -3.61
CA ALA A 160 0.52 -16.36 -2.47
C ALA A 160 -0.36 -15.27 -1.80
N PRO A 161 -0.15 -14.95 -0.52
CA PRO A 161 -0.69 -13.73 0.07
C PRO A 161 -0.19 -12.49 -0.69
N HIS A 162 -1.03 -11.46 -0.80
CA HIS A 162 -0.69 -10.23 -1.51
C HIS A 162 -0.76 -8.98 -0.60
N ASP A 163 -0.72 -9.14 0.72
CA ASP A 163 -0.53 -8.00 1.61
C ASP A 163 0.90 -7.46 1.51
N LEU A 164 1.08 -6.16 1.78
CA LEU A 164 2.38 -5.50 1.62
C LEU A 164 3.48 -6.16 2.46
N GLY A 165 3.15 -6.63 3.67
CA GLY A 165 4.11 -7.26 4.56
C GLY A 165 4.70 -8.54 3.98
N PHE A 166 3.83 -9.40 3.42
CA PHE A 166 4.26 -10.60 2.73
C PHE A 166 5.09 -10.28 1.48
N ILE A 167 4.60 -9.37 0.62
CA ILE A 167 5.30 -9.02 -0.63
C ILE A 167 6.68 -8.44 -0.32
N MET A 168 6.78 -7.54 0.66
CA MET A 168 8.07 -6.98 1.07
C MET A 168 9.01 -8.03 1.64
N SER A 169 8.50 -9.00 2.42
CA SER A 169 9.35 -10.07 2.98
C SER A 169 9.98 -10.98 1.93
N THR A 170 9.38 -11.05 0.74
CA THR A 170 9.83 -11.90 -0.37
C THR A 170 10.62 -11.13 -1.42
N HIS A 171 10.38 -9.82 -1.55
CA HIS A 171 10.96 -8.97 -2.59
C HIS A 171 11.92 -7.91 -2.02
N THR A 172 12.15 -7.84 -0.72
CA THR A 172 13.07 -6.84 -0.15
C THR A 172 13.90 -7.45 0.96
N ASP A 173 15.08 -6.89 1.19
CA ASP A 173 15.90 -7.21 2.36
C ASP A 173 15.57 -6.28 3.54
N MET A 174 14.46 -5.53 3.46
CA MET A 174 14.04 -4.63 4.53
C MET A 174 13.60 -5.44 5.76
N PRO A 175 14.02 -5.03 6.97
CA PRO A 175 13.48 -5.61 8.19
C PRO A 175 11.96 -5.47 8.22
N TYR A 176 11.28 -6.53 8.67
CA TYR A 176 9.84 -6.52 8.84
C TYR A 176 9.44 -5.42 9.83
N HIS A 177 8.52 -4.54 9.41
CA HIS A 177 8.10 -3.35 10.19
C HIS A 177 6.58 -3.14 10.17
N LYS A 178 5.78 -4.11 9.69
CA LYS A 178 4.32 -3.91 9.60
C LYS A 178 3.62 -3.85 10.96
N ASP A 179 4.23 -4.39 12.00
CA ASP A 179 3.72 -4.27 13.36
C ASP A 179 3.92 -2.84 13.90
N GLU A 180 4.95 -2.11 13.45
CA GLU A 180 5.25 -0.75 13.89
C GLU A 180 4.11 0.23 13.57
N GLY A 181 3.46 0.10 12.41
CA GLY A 181 2.33 0.95 12.04
C GLY A 181 1.12 0.77 12.97
N ARG A 182 0.82 -0.48 13.36
CA ARG A 182 -0.27 -0.82 14.29
C ARG A 182 0.03 -0.38 15.72
N GLU A 183 1.28 -0.48 16.12
CA GLU A 183 1.75 -0.15 17.46
C GLU A 183 2.14 1.32 17.61
N SER A 184 2.08 2.10 16.53
CA SER A 184 2.46 3.51 16.54
C SER A 184 1.72 4.30 17.63
N THR A 185 2.51 4.85 18.56
CA THR A 185 2.02 5.64 19.68
C THR A 185 2.26 7.14 19.47
N SER A 186 3.17 7.50 18.57
CA SER A 186 3.55 8.88 18.25
C SER A 186 3.33 9.23 16.78
N ASP A 187 3.29 10.53 16.48
CA ASP A 187 3.27 11.00 15.08
C ASP A 187 4.57 10.60 14.34
N GLN A 188 5.71 10.61 15.03
CA GLN A 188 7.02 10.27 14.44
C GLN A 188 7.08 8.81 13.98
N GLU A 189 6.68 7.87 14.84
CA GLU A 189 6.63 6.43 14.49
C GLU A 189 5.74 6.17 13.27
N LEU A 190 4.60 6.86 13.16
CA LEU A 190 3.71 6.74 12.01
C LEU A 190 4.39 7.23 10.72
N TRP A 191 5.13 8.34 10.78
CA TRP A 191 5.82 8.88 9.61
C TRP A 191 7.01 8.03 9.18
N ASP A 192 7.75 7.48 10.14
CA ASP A 192 8.85 6.56 9.88
C ASP A 192 8.32 5.27 9.23
N TYR A 193 7.21 4.74 9.74
CA TYR A 193 6.50 3.60 9.14
C TYR A 193 6.05 3.90 7.70
N ASN A 194 5.38 5.02 7.46
CA ASN A 194 4.90 5.42 6.13
C ASN A 194 6.05 5.60 5.13
N ASN A 195 7.20 6.13 5.58
CA ASN A 195 8.42 6.19 4.75
C ASN A 195 8.94 4.79 4.38
N LYS A 196 8.95 3.84 5.34
CA LYS A 196 9.40 2.46 5.07
C LYS A 196 8.46 1.75 4.09
N ASP A 197 7.14 1.93 4.22
CA ASP A 197 6.17 1.40 3.27
C ASP A 197 6.42 1.96 1.86
N CYS A 198 6.60 3.28 1.71
CA CYS A 198 6.87 3.90 0.41
C CYS A 198 8.14 3.38 -0.27
N ILE A 199 9.23 3.23 0.50
CA ILE A 199 10.52 2.75 0.00
C ILE A 199 10.42 1.27 -0.39
N GLY A 200 9.88 0.46 0.51
CA GLY A 200 9.73 -0.96 0.30
C GLY A 200 8.90 -1.29 -0.91
N GLU A 201 7.80 -0.57 -1.08
CA GLU A 201 6.94 -0.70 -2.24
C GLU A 201 7.63 -0.25 -3.54
N HIS A 202 8.50 0.77 -3.50
CA HIS A 202 9.30 1.14 -4.66
C HIS A 202 10.26 0.00 -5.08
N ILE A 203 10.89 -0.66 -4.12
CA ILE A 203 11.78 -1.82 -4.37
C ILE A 203 10.96 -2.98 -4.96
N VAL A 204 9.79 -3.26 -4.38
CA VAL A 204 8.85 -4.28 -4.85
C VAL A 204 8.44 -4.01 -6.30
N TYR A 205 8.10 -2.76 -6.63
CA TYR A 205 7.77 -2.35 -8.00
C TYR A 205 8.88 -2.70 -8.99
N GLU A 206 10.13 -2.33 -8.69
CA GLU A 206 11.25 -2.58 -9.60
C GLU A 206 11.42 -4.09 -9.87
N LYS A 207 11.27 -4.93 -8.83
CA LYS A 207 11.35 -6.39 -8.96
C LYS A 207 10.17 -6.98 -9.72
N LEU A 208 8.94 -6.59 -9.39
CA LEU A 208 7.74 -7.10 -10.05
C LEU A 208 7.68 -6.71 -11.54
N VAL A 209 8.21 -5.55 -11.93
CA VAL A 209 8.33 -5.19 -13.35
C VAL A 209 9.23 -6.18 -14.10
N ILE A 210 10.32 -6.63 -13.48
CA ILE A 210 11.23 -7.63 -14.07
C ILE A 210 10.50 -8.98 -14.18
N GLU A 211 9.92 -9.47 -13.09
CA GLU A 211 9.24 -10.77 -13.06
C GLU A 211 8.05 -10.83 -14.03
N LEU A 212 7.24 -9.76 -14.10
CA LEU A 212 6.15 -9.64 -15.08
C LEU A 212 6.66 -9.75 -16.53
N LYS A 213 7.83 -9.19 -16.83
CA LYS A 213 8.43 -9.29 -18.17
C LYS A 213 8.97 -10.69 -18.43
N GLU A 214 9.59 -11.32 -17.44
CA GLU A 214 10.13 -12.68 -17.54
C GLU A 214 9.02 -13.71 -17.83
N ILE A 215 7.84 -13.56 -17.22
CA ILE A 215 6.69 -14.44 -17.49
C ILE A 215 5.83 -13.96 -18.67
N GLY A 216 6.22 -12.89 -19.37
CA GLY A 216 5.51 -12.35 -20.52
C GLY A 216 4.14 -11.69 -20.21
N MET A 217 3.87 -11.33 -18.95
CA MET A 217 2.61 -10.74 -18.49
C MET A 217 2.63 -9.21 -18.38
N TYR A 218 3.77 -8.56 -18.59
CA TYR A 218 3.88 -7.09 -18.45
C TYR A 218 2.89 -6.33 -19.34
N GLU A 219 2.78 -6.68 -20.63
CA GLU A 219 1.85 -6.03 -21.56
C GLU A 219 0.38 -6.27 -21.19
N PHE A 220 0.05 -7.46 -20.68
CA PHE A 220 -1.29 -7.75 -20.16
C PHE A 220 -1.59 -6.92 -18.91
N PHE A 221 -0.60 -6.77 -18.02
CA PHE A 221 -0.75 -5.98 -16.81
C PHE A 221 -1.04 -4.50 -17.12
N VAL A 222 -0.22 -3.85 -17.95
CA VAL A 222 -0.38 -2.42 -18.28
C VAL A 222 -1.52 -2.17 -19.27
N GLY A 223 -1.79 -3.11 -20.19
CA GLY A 223 -2.77 -2.97 -21.26
C GLY A 223 -4.19 -3.41 -20.88
N PHE A 224 -4.34 -4.27 -19.87
CA PHE A 224 -5.65 -4.77 -19.45
C PHE A 224 -5.86 -4.66 -17.94
N THR A 225 -4.98 -5.22 -17.10
CA THR A 225 -5.21 -5.30 -15.64
C THR A 225 -5.36 -3.93 -15.00
N MET A 226 -4.47 -2.97 -15.29
CA MET A 226 -4.53 -1.62 -14.73
C MET A 226 -5.67 -0.76 -15.31
N PRO A 227 -5.93 -0.77 -16.63
CA PRO A 227 -7.13 -0.13 -17.18
C PRO A 227 -8.44 -0.70 -16.61
N PHE A 228 -8.53 -2.02 -16.44
CA PHE A 228 -9.70 -2.66 -15.82
C PHE A 228 -9.82 -2.26 -14.33
N PHE A 229 -8.71 -2.23 -13.60
CA PHE A 229 -8.67 -1.76 -12.22
C PHE A 229 -9.30 -0.37 -12.09
N ARG A 230 -8.96 0.58 -12.96
CA ARG A 230 -9.57 1.92 -12.93
C ARG A 230 -11.09 1.88 -12.99
N LEU A 231 -11.66 1.05 -13.86
CA LEU A 231 -13.12 0.86 -13.94
C LEU A 231 -13.68 0.29 -12.63
N THR A 232 -12.99 -0.67 -12.02
CA THR A 232 -13.43 -1.25 -10.74
C THR A 232 -13.45 -0.22 -9.62
N VAL A 233 -12.48 0.70 -9.57
CA VAL A 233 -12.44 1.78 -8.58
C VAL A 233 -13.57 2.79 -8.81
N GLU A 234 -13.88 3.10 -10.07
CA GLU A 234 -15.03 3.96 -10.40
C GLU A 234 -16.35 3.31 -9.96
N MET A 235 -16.53 2.00 -10.19
CA MET A 235 -17.70 1.27 -9.70
C MET A 235 -17.80 1.24 -8.17
N GLU A 236 -16.68 1.04 -7.47
CA GLU A 236 -16.63 1.07 -6.00
C GLU A 236 -17.03 2.44 -5.45
N ARG A 237 -16.58 3.52 -6.08
CA ARG A 237 -16.94 4.89 -5.71
C ARG A 237 -18.43 5.16 -5.86
N GLU A 238 -19.03 4.74 -6.97
CA GLU A 238 -20.47 4.94 -7.21
C GLU A 238 -21.32 4.11 -6.24
N GLY A 239 -20.88 2.88 -5.95
CA GLY A 239 -21.58 1.94 -5.08
C GLY A 239 -22.90 1.45 -5.67
N VAL A 240 -23.75 0.87 -4.81
CA VAL A 240 -25.06 0.34 -5.19
C VAL A 240 -26.12 0.94 -4.26
N LEU A 241 -27.23 1.41 -4.84
CA LEU A 241 -28.35 1.92 -4.07
C LEU A 241 -29.01 0.78 -3.29
N VAL A 242 -29.06 0.90 -1.96
CA VAL A 242 -29.65 -0.10 -1.06
C VAL A 242 -30.89 0.48 -0.38
N ASP A 243 -32.02 -0.23 -0.46
CA ASP A 243 -33.20 0.05 0.36
C ASP A 243 -32.93 -0.34 1.83
N LYS A 244 -32.53 0.64 2.62
CA LYS A 244 -32.23 0.46 4.05
C LYS A 244 -33.44 0.00 4.85
N LYS A 245 -34.66 0.42 4.49
CA LYS A 245 -35.88 0.01 5.23
C LYS A 245 -36.16 -1.47 5.01
N ALA A 246 -36.09 -1.92 3.76
CA ALA A 246 -36.25 -3.33 3.43
C ALA A 246 -35.13 -4.18 4.07
N PHE A 247 -33.89 -3.67 4.07
CA PHE A 247 -32.75 -4.34 4.70
C PHE A 247 -32.93 -4.50 6.22
N ASP A 248 -33.29 -3.44 6.93
CA ASP A 248 -33.52 -3.46 8.39
C ASP A 248 -34.71 -4.34 8.77
N HIS A 249 -35.76 -4.34 7.96
CA HIS A 249 -36.92 -5.20 8.16
C HIS A 249 -36.53 -6.69 8.03
N ARG A 250 -35.81 -7.06 6.97
CA ARG A 250 -35.30 -8.42 6.78
C ARG A 250 -34.34 -8.82 7.89
N ARG A 251 -33.44 -7.93 8.32
CA ARG A 251 -32.52 -8.18 9.44
C ARG A 251 -33.27 -8.59 10.70
N LYS A 252 -34.33 -7.85 11.07
CA LYS A 252 -35.17 -8.18 12.25
C LYS A 252 -35.85 -9.55 12.13
N ILE A 253 -36.37 -9.89 10.95
CA ILE A 253 -37.00 -11.20 10.71
C ILE A 253 -35.99 -12.33 10.90
N VAL A 254 -34.81 -12.19 10.28
CA VAL A 254 -33.74 -13.21 10.34
C VAL A 254 -33.22 -13.36 11.78
N SER A 255 -33.00 -12.26 12.51
CA SER A 255 -32.57 -12.32 13.92
C SER A 255 -33.58 -13.05 14.80
N ARG A 256 -34.88 -12.77 14.66
CA ARG A 256 -35.93 -13.49 15.41
C ARG A 256 -35.96 -14.98 15.09
N LYS A 257 -35.74 -15.34 13.82
CA LYS A 257 -35.68 -16.75 13.41
C LYS A 257 -34.46 -17.46 13.99
N ALA A 258 -33.31 -16.79 14.05
CA ALA A 258 -32.11 -17.31 14.68
C ALA A 258 -32.32 -17.56 16.18
N GLU A 259 -32.87 -16.58 16.91
CA GLU A 259 -33.21 -16.72 18.34
C GLU A 259 -34.19 -17.89 18.59
N TRP A 260 -35.19 -18.06 17.72
CA TRP A 260 -36.12 -19.19 17.83
C TRP A 260 -35.43 -20.53 17.61
N LEU A 261 -34.57 -20.65 16.60
CA LEU A 261 -33.82 -21.87 16.31
C LEU A 261 -32.88 -22.24 17.46
N GLU A 262 -32.16 -21.27 18.04
CA GLU A 262 -31.28 -21.50 19.19
C GLU A 262 -32.06 -22.09 20.37
N ARG A 263 -33.24 -21.53 20.68
CA ARG A 263 -34.12 -22.04 21.74
C ARG A 263 -34.75 -23.40 21.43
N ALA A 264 -34.87 -23.78 20.16
CA ALA A 264 -35.45 -25.06 19.76
C ALA A 264 -34.44 -26.22 19.81
N ILE A 265 -33.14 -25.90 19.87
CA ILE A 265 -32.03 -26.87 19.90
C ILE A 265 -31.41 -26.98 21.31
N THR A 266 -31.75 -26.06 22.22
CA THR A 266 -31.43 -26.13 23.67
C THR A 266 -32.56 -26.73 24.47
#